data_AF-A0AAW2XN56-F1
#
_entry.id   AF-A0AAW2XN56-F1
#
_cell.length_a   1.000
_cell.length_b   1.000
_cell.length_c   1.000
_cell.angle_alpha   90.00
_cell.angle_beta   90.00
_cell.angle_gamma   90.00
#
_symmetry.space_group_name_H-M   'P 1'
#
loop_
_entity.id
_entity.type
_entity.pdbx_description
1 polymer ?
#
loop_
_entity_poly.entity_id
_entity_poly.type
_entity_poly.pdbx_seq_one_letter_code
_entity_poly.pdbx_strand_id
1 'polypeptide(L)' 'MTYLRPWARHVLLADEAQALIRPFTKEEVKATLFDIEEDRAPGPDGFSSGFYKAAWPIVGKRLLRRYWTSLALDDYLSK' A
#
# COMPACT_ATOMS: atom_id res chain seq x y z
N MET A 1 33.47 -24.89 -4.10
CA MET A 1 32.81 -25.26 -2.82
C MET A 1 32.30 -23.97 -2.20
N THR A 2 31.13 -23.50 -2.64
CA THR A 2 30.63 -22.16 -2.33
C THR A 2 29.54 -22.28 -1.27
N TYR A 3 29.81 -21.76 -0.08
CA TYR A 3 28.89 -21.75 1.05
C TYR A 3 27.79 -20.71 0.82
N LEU A 4 26.67 -21.13 0.22
CA LEU A 4 25.44 -20.33 0.23
C LEU A 4 24.91 -20.30 1.67
N ARG A 5 24.80 -19.11 2.25
CA ARG A 5 24.35 -18.93 3.63
C ARG A 5 22.90 -19.45 3.77
N PRO A 6 22.58 -20.37 4.70
CA PRO A 6 21.25 -21.00 4.80
C PRO A 6 20.09 -20.04 5.05
N TRP A 7 20.36 -18.81 5.49
CA TRP A 7 19.37 -17.77 5.75
C TRP A 7 19.11 -16.88 4.52
N ALA A 8 20.00 -16.87 3.51
CA ALA A 8 19.84 -16.10 2.29
C ALA A 8 18.91 -16.78 1.27
N ARG A 9 18.04 -17.69 1.71
CA ARG A 9 17.16 -18.49 0.84
C ARG A 9 16.02 -17.68 0.20
N HIS A 10 15.82 -16.43 0.62
CA HIS A 10 14.87 -15.50 0.03
C HIS A 10 15.62 -14.24 -0.42
N VAL A 11 16.45 -14.39 -1.46
CA VAL A 11 16.89 -13.24 -2.23
C VAL A 11 15.71 -12.84 -3.11
N LEU A 12 15.24 -11.60 -2.99
CA LEU A 12 14.17 -11.07 -3.83
C LEU A 12 14.57 -11.24 -5.30
N LEU A 13 13.77 -11.99 -6.04
CA LEU A 13 13.93 -12.09 -7.49
C LEU A 13 13.67 -10.71 -8.11
N ALA A 14 14.25 -10.45 -9.28
CA ALA A 14 14.06 -9.17 -9.98
C ALA A 14 12.58 -8.84 -10.17
N ASP A 15 11.75 -9.85 -10.47
CA ASP A 15 10.30 -9.70 -10.61
C ASP A 15 9.59 -9.38 -9.29
N GLU A 16 10.04 -9.97 -8.17
CA GLU A 16 9.50 -9.65 -6.83
C GLU A 16 9.87 -8.24 -6.39
N ALA A 17 11.12 -7.84 -6.64
CA ALA A 17 11.58 -6.48 -6.40
C ALA A 17 10.78 -5.47 -7.23
N GLN A 18 10.53 -5.78 -8.51
CA GLN A 18 9.72 -4.94 -9.38
C GLN A 18 8.25 -4.86 -8.92
N ALA A 19 7.70 -5.97 -8.42
CA ALA A 19 6.35 -6.00 -7.88
C ALA A 19 6.20 -5.15 -6.61
N LEU A 20 7.23 -5.04 -5.78
CA LEU A 20 7.21 -4.23 -4.55
C LEU A 20 7.25 -2.72 -4.81
N ILE A 21 7.89 -2.29 -5.90
CA ILE A 21 8.00 -0.86 -6.25
C ILE A 21 6.88 -0.38 -7.18
N ARG A 22 5.98 -1.28 -7.61
CA ARG A 22 4.91 -0.91 -8.53
C ARG A 22 3.89 0.01 -7.84
N PRO A 23 3.30 0.98 -8.56
CA PRO A 23 2.20 1.76 -8.03
C PRO A 23 1.01 0.88 -7.67
N PHE A 24 0.40 1.13 -6.51
CA PHE A 24 -0.80 0.40 -6.09
C PHE A 24 -2.02 0.80 -6.91
N THR A 25 -2.91 -0.16 -7.12
CA THR A 25 -4.20 0.03 -7.79
C THR A 25 -5.29 0.48 -6.82
N LYS A 26 -6.36 1.10 -7.33
CA LYS A 26 -7.47 1.56 -6.50
C LYS A 26 -8.18 0.41 -5.80
N GLU A 27 -8.24 -0.71 -6.51
CA GLU A 27 -8.85 -1.96 -6.11
C GLU A 27 -8.05 -2.61 -4.97
N GLU A 28 -6.72 -2.59 -5.02
CA GLU A 28 -5.85 -3.06 -3.93
C GLU A 28 -6.03 -2.24 -2.65
N VAL A 29 -6.07 -0.91 -2.74
CA VAL A 29 -6.29 -0.05 -1.55
C VAL A 29 -7.68 -0.28 -0.96
N LYS A 30 -8.69 -0.47 -1.80
CA LYS A 30 -10.04 -0.80 -1.32
C LYS A 30 -10.06 -2.18 -0.66
N ALA A 31 -9.55 -3.20 -1.32
CA ALA A 31 -9.56 -4.57 -0.81
C ALA A 31 -8.88 -4.65 0.56
N THR A 32 -7.68 -4.08 0.68
CA THR A 32 -6.92 -4.03 1.94
C THR A 32 -7.64 -3.29 3.05
N LEU A 33 -8.31 -2.16 2.76
CA LEU A 33 -9.09 -1.45 3.77
C LEU A 33 -10.30 -2.26 4.26
N PHE A 34 -10.97 -2.96 3.35
CA PHE A 34 -12.16 -3.75 3.68
C PHE A 34 -11.82 -5.06 4.39
N ASP A 35 -10.61 -5.58 4.19
CA ASP A 35 -10.06 -6.76 4.86
C ASP A 35 -9.76 -6.52 6.35
N ILE A 36 -9.58 -5.26 6.78
CA ILE A 36 -9.38 -4.93 8.20
C ILE A 36 -10.67 -5.21 8.98
N GLU A 37 -10.60 -6.10 9.96
CA GLU A 37 -11.71 -6.38 10.89
C GLU A 37 -12.22 -5.10 11.58
N GLU A 38 -13.54 -5.02 11.76
CA GLU A 38 -14.21 -3.85 12.35
C GLU A 38 -13.98 -3.72 13.86
N ASP A 39 -13.67 -4.83 14.52
CA ASP A 39 -13.41 -4.92 15.96
C ASP A 39 -11.94 -4.64 16.33
N ARG A 40 -11.16 -4.07 15.40
CA ARG A 40 -9.82 -3.59 15.75
C ARG A 40 -9.92 -2.30 16.55
N ALA A 41 -9.13 -2.26 17.63
CA ALA A 41 -8.99 -1.09 18.47
C ALA A 41 -8.72 0.17 17.61
N PRO A 42 -9.39 1.30 17.92
CA PRO A 42 -9.21 2.54 17.18
C PRO A 42 -7.76 3.01 17.25
N GLY A 43 -7.30 3.67 16.19
CA GLY A 43 -6.00 4.32 16.19
C GLY A 43 -5.91 5.44 17.23
N PRO A 44 -4.75 6.08 17.40
CA PRO A 44 -4.61 7.26 18.26
C PRO A 44 -5.49 8.46 17.83
N ASP A 45 -6.07 8.38 16.63
CA ASP A 45 -7.07 9.30 16.09
C ASP A 45 -8.52 8.99 16.52
N GLY A 46 -8.78 7.85 17.17
CA GLY A 46 -10.08 7.48 17.71
C GLY A 46 -11.07 6.92 16.69
N PHE A 47 -10.68 6.71 15.43
CA PHE A 47 -11.55 6.16 14.39
C PHE A 47 -11.34 4.66 14.20
N SER A 48 -12.43 3.89 14.10
CA SER A 48 -12.38 2.46 13.78
C SER A 48 -12.27 2.24 12.27
N SER A 49 -11.86 1.03 11.87
CA SER A 49 -11.86 0.61 10.46
C SER A 49 -13.25 0.72 9.82
N GLY A 50 -14.32 0.51 10.60
CA GLY A 50 -15.71 0.69 10.15
C GLY A 50 -16.01 2.12 9.66
N PHE A 51 -15.47 3.15 10.33
CA PHE A 51 -15.61 4.54 9.87
C PHE A 51 -15.00 4.74 8.48
N TYR A 52 -13.80 4.20 8.25
CA TYR A 52 -13.12 4.32 6.96
C TYR A 52 -13.81 3.53 5.85
N LYS A 53 -14.38 2.35 6.16
CA LYS A 53 -15.20 1.59 5.20
C LYS A 53 -16.44 2.38 4.78
N ALA A 54 -17.13 3.02 5.73
CA ALA A 54 -18.29 3.87 5.44
C ALA A 54 -17.92 5.16 4.68
N ALA A 55 -16.80 5.79 5.03
CA ALA A 55 -16.33 7.03 4.41
C ALA A 55 -15.56 6.81 3.09
N TRP A 56 -15.34 5.57 2.65
CA TRP A 56 -14.56 5.22 1.46
C TRP A 56 -14.94 5.99 0.17
N PRO A 57 -16.23 6.23 -0.16
CA PRO A 57 -16.59 6.99 -1.36
C PRO A 57 -16.01 8.41 -1.40
N ILE A 58 -15.78 9.02 -0.23
CA ILE A 58 -15.27 10.39 -0.08
C ILE A 58 -13.74 10.34 0.08
N VAL A 59 -13.27 9.56 1.05
CA VAL A 59 -11.85 9.52 1.45
C VAL A 59 -11.00 8.82 0.38
N GLY A 60 -11.49 7.71 -0.19
CA GLY A 60 -10.78 6.95 -1.21
C GLY A 60 -10.47 7.78 -2.45
N LYS A 61 -11.44 8.57 -2.94
CA LYS A 61 -11.22 9.45 -4.11
C LYS A 61 -10.16 10.52 -3.84
N ARG A 62 -10.11 11.06 -2.63
CA ARG A 62 -9.13 12.08 -2.23
C ARG A 62 -7.74 11.49 -2.01
N LEU A 63 -7.63 10.34 -1.35
CA LEU A 63 -6.39 9.62 -1.12
C LEU A 63 -5.74 9.21 -2.44
N LEU A 64 -6.51 8.56 -3.32
CA LEU A 64 -6.02 8.15 -4.62
C LEU A 64 -5.56 9.35 -5.45
N ARG A 65 -6.36 10.42 -5.50
CA ARG A 65 -5.95 11.65 -6.21
C ARG A 65 -4.63 12.20 -5.67
N ARG A 66 -4.49 12.31 -4.34
CA ARG A 66 -3.28 12.84 -3.70
C ARG A 66 -2.05 12.00 -4.03
N TYR A 67 -2.18 10.68 -3.93
CA TYR A 67 -1.09 9.76 -4.25
C TYR A 67 -0.64 9.90 -5.70
N TRP A 68 -1.58 9.86 -6.65
CA TRP A 68 -1.26 9.98 -8.07
C TRP A 68 -0.70 11.35 -8.45
N THR A 69 -1.17 12.44 -7.81
CA THR A 69 -0.56 13.76 -8.01
C THR A 69 0.86 13.80 -7.46
N SER A 70 1.13 13.19 -6.30
CA SER A 70 2.49 13.10 -5.77
C SER A 70 3.39 12.32 -6.71
N LEU A 71 2.96 11.12 -7.11
CA LEU A 71 3.73 10.24 -7.99
C LEU A 71 4.01 10.89 -9.35
N ALA A 72 3.02 11.58 -9.92
CA ALA A 72 3.19 12.30 -11.18
C ALA A 72 4.13 13.52 -11.06
N LEU A 73 4.21 14.15 -9.87
CA LEU A 73 5.17 15.20 -9.60
C LEU A 73 6.58 14.64 -9.40
N ASP A 74 6.71 13.49 -8.73
CA ASP A 74 8.00 12.83 -8.53
C ASP A 74 8.60 12.37 -9.89
N ASP A 75 7.77 11.80 -10.78
CA ASP A 75 8.18 11.47 -12.17
C ASP A 75 8.50 12.70 -13.01
N TYR A 76 7.82 13.83 -12.78
CA TYR A 76 8.07 15.09 -13.49
C TYR A 76 9.34 15.79 -13.01
N LEU A 77 9.65 15.73 -11.70
CA LEU A 77 10.84 16.30 -11.08
C LEU A 77 12.09 15.42 -11.26
N SER A 78 11.92 14.15 -11.67
CA SER A 78 13.01 13.23 -11.98
C SER A 78 13.57 13.38 -13.41
N LYS A 79 13.10 14.36 -14.20
CA LYS A 79 13.65 14.74 -15.52
C LYS A 79 14.47 16.01 -15.42
#